data_AF-A0A2V6BDY1-F1
#
_entry.id   AF-A0A2V6BDY1-F1
#
_cell.length_a   1.000
_cell.length_b   1.000
_cell.length_c   1.000
_cell.angle_alpha   90.00
_cell.angle_beta   90.00
_cell.angle_gamma   90.00
#
_symmetry.space_group_name_H-M   'P 1'
#
loop_
_entity.id
_entity.type
_entity.pdbx_description
1 polymer ?
#
loop_
_entity_poly.entity_id
_entity_poly.type
_entity_poly.pdbx_seq_one_letter_code
_entity_poly.pdbx_strand_id
1 'polypeptide(L)'
;MISHICRAASRWIFFAALVYAPWAYGATTSTSIQITNWILLAALVLWAVELLVSRRTPRFPQLLFFLVVASVCVGGWMVFNAKSIYDPDFFVFVPLRNFASPLAGSIDYTISAAWIVRGTLLLGTILFVVDLSQSNRWLLRLWYVIGLVAGSIAFLGLLQKATGAQMIFWQPPPPPQFGVSTFFATYYYHGNAGAFLNLAWPLSAGLVIRAFSKRPHPAMRAVWISLFILTIAGVLANTSRMAQLVAVVLLLAI
;
A
#
# COMPACT_ATOMS: atom_id res chain seq x y z
N MET A 1 25.29 -13.03 13.56
CA MET A 1 24.42 -12.23 14.46
C MET A 1 23.84 -11.01 13.75
N ILE A 2 24.67 -10.14 13.16
CA ILE A 2 24.26 -8.92 12.45
C ILE A 2 23.22 -9.18 11.35
N SER A 3 23.45 -10.19 10.49
CA SER A 3 22.51 -10.55 9.42
C SER A 3 21.11 -10.91 9.92
N HIS A 4 21.00 -11.69 11.00
CA HIS A 4 19.71 -12.06 11.59
C HIS A 4 18.94 -10.84 12.13
N ILE A 5 19.67 -9.88 12.72
CA ILE A 5 19.08 -8.63 13.23
C ILE A 5 18.57 -7.79 12.05
N CYS A 6 19.38 -7.56 11.02
CA CYS A 6 18.96 -6.83 9.82
C CYS A 6 17.75 -7.48 9.14
N ARG A 7 17.72 -8.82 9.08
CA ARG A 7 16.60 -9.57 8.53
C ARG A 7 15.30 -9.41 9.32
N ALA A 8 15.39 -9.45 10.64
CA ALA A 8 14.21 -9.28 11.49
C ALA A 8 13.73 -7.82 11.45
N ALA A 9 14.66 -6.87 11.54
CA ALA A 9 14.39 -5.44 11.51
C ALA A 9 13.70 -5.02 10.20
N SER A 10 14.23 -5.40 9.04
CA SER A 10 13.60 -5.08 7.74
C SER A 10 12.14 -5.52 7.65
N ARG A 11 11.82 -6.73 8.15
CA ARG A 11 10.46 -7.28 8.16
C ARG A 11 9.52 -6.54 9.10
N TRP A 12 9.98 -6.23 10.31
CA TRP A 12 9.16 -5.50 11.28
C TRP A 12 8.95 -4.04 10.87
N ILE A 13 9.97 -3.39 10.30
CA ILE A 13 9.86 -2.03 9.74
C ILE A 13 8.87 -2.03 8.57
N PHE A 14 8.92 -3.03 7.69
CA PHE A 14 7.92 -3.18 6.64
C PHE A 14 6.50 -3.35 7.20
N PHE A 15 6.32 -4.15 8.25
CA PHE A 15 5.01 -4.26 8.91
C PHE A 15 4.54 -2.94 9.54
N ALA A 16 5.46 -2.13 10.08
CA ALA A 16 5.12 -0.79 10.52
C ALA A 16 4.60 0.07 9.35
N ALA A 17 5.16 -0.07 8.13
CA ALA A 17 4.65 0.59 6.93
C ALA A 17 3.22 0.15 6.60
N LEU A 18 2.91 -1.15 6.70
CA LEU A 18 1.57 -1.70 6.47
C LEU A 18 0.53 -1.21 7.47
N VAL A 19 0.93 -0.93 8.71
CA VAL A 19 0.05 -0.34 9.73
C VAL A 19 -0.10 1.17 9.49
N TYR A 20 1.01 1.85 9.27
CA TYR A 20 1.06 3.30 9.13
C TYR A 20 0.31 3.79 7.89
N ALA A 21 0.57 3.22 6.71
CA ALA A 21 0.07 3.79 5.46
C ALA A 21 -1.47 3.87 5.37
N PRO A 22 -2.26 2.83 5.74
CA PRO A 22 -3.72 2.93 5.76
C PRO A 22 -4.23 3.98 6.74
N TRP A 23 -3.65 4.06 7.95
CA TRP A 23 -4.05 5.04 8.96
C TRP A 23 -3.63 6.47 8.61
N ALA A 24 -2.49 6.64 7.93
CA ALA A 24 -2.00 7.91 7.42
C ALA A 24 -2.60 8.24 6.05
N TYR A 25 -3.94 8.28 6.00
CA TYR A 25 -4.72 8.67 4.82
C TYR A 25 -4.43 7.84 3.55
N GLY A 26 -4.16 6.54 3.70
CA GLY A 26 -3.77 5.68 2.59
C GLY A 26 -2.44 6.08 1.92
N ALA A 27 -1.57 6.82 2.62
CA ALA A 27 -0.35 7.42 2.08
C ALA A 27 -0.59 8.27 0.82
N THR A 28 -1.60 9.16 0.88
CA THR A 28 -1.97 10.05 -0.23
C THR A 28 -1.58 11.52 -0.02
N THR A 29 -1.30 11.93 1.22
CA THR A 29 -0.82 13.28 1.53
C THR A 29 0.70 13.37 1.34
N SER A 30 1.24 14.56 1.05
CA SER A 30 2.69 14.74 0.86
C SER A 30 3.52 14.21 2.04
N THR A 31 3.14 14.55 3.27
CA THR A 31 3.82 14.09 4.49
C THR A 31 3.73 12.58 4.67
N SER A 32 2.54 11.99 4.46
CA SER A 32 2.37 10.53 4.61
C SER A 32 3.16 9.76 3.54
N ILE A 33 3.21 10.26 2.31
CA ILE A 33 4.02 9.71 1.22
C ILE A 33 5.50 9.72 1.61
N GLN A 34 6.02 10.86 2.09
CA GLN A 34 7.43 10.98 2.50
C GLN A 34 7.77 10.00 3.62
N ILE A 35 6.94 9.93 4.67
CA ILE A 35 7.17 9.02 5.80
C ILE A 35 7.11 7.56 5.34
N THR A 36 6.12 7.18 4.54
CA THR A 36 6.04 5.82 3.96
C THR A 36 7.27 5.52 3.13
N ASN A 37 7.75 6.44 2.29
CA ASN A 37 8.96 6.25 1.50
C ASN A 37 10.19 6.02 2.39
N TRP A 38 10.36 6.79 3.47
CA TRP A 38 11.45 6.58 4.42
C TRP A 38 11.39 5.22 5.13
N ILE A 39 10.21 4.78 5.55
CA ILE A 39 10.01 3.47 6.17
C ILE A 39 10.36 2.35 5.18
N LEU A 40 9.87 2.44 3.94
CA LEU A 40 10.17 1.45 2.90
C LEU A 40 11.67 1.44 2.54
N LEU A 41 12.29 2.62 2.41
CA LEU A 41 13.72 2.73 2.16
C LEU A 41 14.53 2.06 3.28
N ALA A 42 14.21 2.34 4.55
CA ALA A 42 14.88 1.72 5.68
C ALA A 42 14.73 0.18 5.66
N ALA A 43 13.53 -0.34 5.36
CA ALA A 43 13.30 -1.77 5.24
C ALA A 43 14.13 -2.40 4.11
N LEU A 44 14.16 -1.76 2.94
CA LEU A 44 14.89 -2.25 1.76
C LEU A 44 16.40 -2.18 1.92
N VAL A 45 16.94 -1.12 2.52
CA VAL A 45 18.37 -0.99 2.82
C VAL A 45 18.81 -2.09 3.80
N LEU A 46 18.05 -2.30 4.88
CA LEU A 46 18.36 -3.38 5.83
C LEU A 46 18.27 -4.77 5.21
N TRP A 47 17.33 -4.97 4.28
CA TRP A 47 17.23 -6.21 3.52
C TRP A 47 18.42 -6.39 2.56
N ALA A 48 18.82 -5.35 1.84
CA ALA A 48 19.99 -5.39 0.96
C ALA A 48 21.28 -5.68 1.74
N VAL A 49 21.49 -5.00 2.88
CA VAL A 49 22.61 -5.28 3.80
C VAL A 49 22.58 -6.72 4.28
N GLU A 50 21.41 -7.26 4.62
CA GLU A 50 21.28 -8.66 5.01
C GLU A 50 21.68 -9.62 3.90
N LEU A 51 21.23 -9.40 2.67
CA LEU A 51 21.58 -10.24 1.52
C LEU A 51 23.09 -10.22 1.26
N LEU A 52 23.71 -9.04 1.32
CA LEU A 52 25.15 -8.85 1.12
C LEU A 52 25.98 -9.53 2.21
N VAL A 53 25.65 -9.29 3.48
CA VAL A 53 26.39 -9.85 4.63
C VAL A 53 26.20 -11.37 4.73
N SER A 54 24.99 -11.87 4.48
CA SER A 54 24.72 -13.31 4.47
C SER A 54 25.18 -14.03 3.20
N ARG A 55 25.62 -13.29 2.17
CA ARG A 55 25.86 -13.80 0.80
C ARG A 55 24.70 -14.66 0.28
N ARG A 56 23.48 -14.30 0.66
CA ARG A 56 22.27 -15.05 0.35
C ARG A 56 21.69 -14.53 -0.96
N THR A 57 21.41 -15.42 -1.89
CA THR A 57 20.61 -15.07 -3.07
C THR A 57 19.14 -14.92 -2.67
N PRO A 58 18.49 -13.80 -2.99
CA PRO A 58 17.06 -13.64 -2.73
C PRO A 58 16.26 -14.61 -3.60
N ARG A 59 15.10 -15.04 -3.09
CA ARG A 59 14.25 -16.04 -3.73
C ARG A 59 13.03 -15.37 -4.36
N PHE A 60 13.16 -14.98 -5.62
CA PHE A 60 12.06 -14.49 -6.45
C PHE A 60 12.24 -14.95 -7.91
N PRO A 61 11.16 -15.00 -8.72
CA PRO A 61 11.27 -15.33 -10.14
C PRO A 61 12.14 -14.31 -10.89
N GLN A 62 13.03 -14.80 -11.77
CA GLN A 62 13.90 -13.92 -12.57
C GLN A 62 13.11 -12.96 -13.46
N LEU A 63 11.97 -13.41 -14.01
CA LEU A 63 11.08 -12.56 -14.79
C LEU A 63 10.59 -11.35 -13.98
N LEU A 64 10.22 -11.55 -12.71
CA LEU A 64 9.78 -10.45 -11.84
C LEU A 64 10.89 -9.43 -11.63
N PHE A 65 12.12 -9.91 -11.39
CA PHE A 65 13.28 -9.03 -11.25
C PHE A 65 13.51 -8.22 -12.53
N PHE A 66 13.47 -8.87 -13.70
CA PHE A 66 13.60 -8.19 -14.98
C PHE A 66 12.53 -7.13 -15.20
N LEU A 67 11.25 -7.44 -14.91
CA LEU A 67 10.14 -6.48 -15.03
C LEU A 67 10.29 -5.28 -14.10
N VAL A 68 10.75 -5.50 -12.86
CA VAL A 68 11.03 -4.42 -11.91
C VAL A 68 12.16 -3.53 -12.43
N VAL A 69 13.29 -4.11 -12.83
CA VAL A 69 14.43 -3.35 -13.37
C VAL A 69 14.02 -2.59 -14.63
N ALA A 70 13.33 -3.23 -15.57
CA ALA A 70 12.85 -2.59 -16.79
C ALA A 70 11.91 -1.41 -16.47
N SER A 71 10.98 -1.57 -15.52
CA SER A 71 10.07 -0.49 -15.11
C SER A 71 10.81 0.69 -14.49
N VAL A 72 11.82 0.41 -13.64
CA VAL A 72 12.67 1.45 -13.04
C VAL A 72 13.53 2.15 -14.11
N CYS A 73 14.09 1.40 -15.07
CA CYS A 73 14.86 1.96 -16.17
C CYS A 73 14.00 2.85 -17.08
N VAL A 74 12.80 2.40 -17.45
CA VAL A 74 11.87 3.19 -18.28
C VAL A 74 11.44 4.45 -17.52
N GLY A 75 11.04 4.34 -16.25
CA GLY A 75 10.67 5.50 -15.46
C GLY A 75 11.84 6.46 -15.21
N GLY A 76 13.04 5.92 -14.97
CA GLY A 76 14.27 6.70 -14.85
C GLY A 76 14.64 7.43 -16.14
N TRP A 77 14.49 6.77 -17.29
CA TRP A 77 14.63 7.41 -18.60
C TRP A 77 13.65 8.55 -18.80
N MET A 78 12.37 8.36 -18.43
CA MET A 78 11.36 9.41 -18.54
C MET A 78 11.73 10.65 -17.74
N VAL A 79 12.27 10.49 -16.53
CA VAL A 79 12.75 11.60 -15.69
C VAL A 79 14.02 12.24 -16.26
N PHE A 80 14.99 11.42 -16.68
CA PHE A 80 16.24 11.91 -17.25
C PHE A 80 16.04 12.69 -18.55
N ASN A 81 15.07 12.27 -19.37
CA ASN A 81 14.70 12.94 -20.62
C ASN A 81 13.48 13.87 -20.46
N ALA A 82 13.24 14.41 -19.26
CA ALA A 82 12.12 15.31 -19.00
C ALA A 82 12.18 16.56 -19.91
N LYS A 83 11.01 17.01 -20.36
CA LYS A 83 10.88 18.10 -21.33
C LYS A 83 10.68 19.47 -20.70
N SER A 84 10.15 19.53 -19.49
CA SER A 84 9.88 20.78 -18.79
C SER A 84 9.83 20.62 -17.27
N ILE A 85 9.82 21.75 -16.58
CA ILE A 85 9.46 21.87 -15.17
C ILE A 85 8.21 22.73 -15.07
N TYR A 86 7.24 22.29 -14.28
CA TYR A 86 6.08 23.12 -13.96
C TYR A 86 6.46 24.18 -12.93
N ASP A 87 6.26 25.45 -13.29
CA ASP A 87 6.41 26.59 -12.38
C ASP A 87 5.03 26.91 -11.74
N PRO A 88 4.86 26.67 -10.44
CA PRO A 88 3.58 26.90 -9.76
C PRO A 88 3.25 28.37 -9.57
N ASP A 89 4.23 29.28 -9.58
CA ASP A 89 4.00 30.71 -9.35
C ASP A 89 3.43 31.37 -10.61
N PHE A 90 3.89 30.91 -11.77
CA PHE A 90 3.47 31.44 -13.08
C PHE A 90 2.50 30.52 -13.83
N PHE A 91 2.19 29.34 -13.29
CA PHE A 91 1.31 28.33 -13.92
C PHE A 91 1.75 27.93 -15.34
N VAL A 92 3.05 27.91 -15.61
CA VAL A 92 3.62 27.61 -16.94
C VAL A 92 4.64 26.47 -16.87
N PHE A 93 4.78 25.74 -17.98
CA PHE A 93 5.84 24.76 -18.16
C PHE A 93 7.08 25.43 -18.76
N VAL A 94 8.15 25.48 -17.98
CA VAL A 94 9.45 26.00 -18.42
C VAL A 94 10.21 24.87 -19.10
N PRO A 95 10.59 25.02 -20.39
CA PRO A 95 11.28 23.95 -21.11
C PRO A 95 12.66 23.68 -20.52
N LEU A 96 13.00 22.40 -20.39
CA LEU A 96 14.33 21.95 -20.02
C LEU A 96 15.14 21.56 -21.26
N ARG A 97 16.46 21.64 -21.14
CA ARG A 97 17.35 21.00 -22.12
C ARG A 97 17.25 19.49 -21.95
N ASN A 98 16.49 18.85 -22.83
CA ASN A 98 16.38 17.39 -22.87
C ASN A 98 17.66 16.76 -23.45
N PHE A 99 17.98 15.55 -23.00
CA PHE A 99 19.16 14.83 -23.48
C PHE A 99 18.96 14.29 -24.90
N ALA A 100 17.77 13.75 -25.18
CA ALA A 100 17.40 13.19 -26.48
C ALA A 100 16.00 13.65 -26.88
N SER A 101 15.91 14.83 -27.50
CA SER A 101 14.64 15.46 -27.89
C SER A 101 13.67 14.60 -28.72
N PRO A 102 14.12 13.71 -29.63
CA PRO A 102 13.21 12.86 -30.40
C PRO A 102 12.59 11.73 -29.59
N LEU A 103 13.20 11.35 -28.45
CA LEU A 103 12.76 10.22 -27.65
C LEU A 103 11.70 10.62 -26.62
N ALA A 104 10.97 9.63 -26.14
CA ALA A 104 9.97 9.83 -25.08
C ALA A 104 10.63 10.34 -23.79
N GLY A 105 9.91 11.16 -23.05
CA GLY A 105 10.35 11.81 -21.82
C GLY A 105 9.14 12.35 -21.07
N SER A 106 9.26 12.55 -19.76
CA SER A 106 8.17 13.09 -18.95
C SER A 106 7.94 14.57 -19.25
N ILE A 107 6.73 15.05 -18.98
CA ILE A 107 6.38 16.46 -19.14
C ILE A 107 6.99 17.27 -18.00
N ASP A 108 6.66 16.93 -16.74
CA ASP A 108 7.23 17.59 -15.57
C ASP A 108 8.33 16.75 -14.92
N TYR A 109 9.53 17.31 -14.80
CA TYR A 109 10.65 16.67 -14.12
C TYR A 109 10.37 16.45 -12.63
N THR A 110 9.88 17.46 -11.92
CA THR A 110 9.76 17.47 -10.45
C THR A 110 8.80 16.40 -9.93
N ILE A 111 7.58 16.36 -10.47
CA ILE A 111 6.58 15.34 -10.13
C ILE A 111 7.09 13.96 -10.56
N SER A 112 7.65 13.83 -11.75
CA SER A 112 8.12 12.53 -12.27
C SER A 112 9.28 11.96 -11.45
N ALA A 113 10.21 12.80 -10.99
CA ALA A 113 11.30 12.42 -10.10
C ALA A 113 10.77 11.89 -8.76
N ALA A 114 9.79 12.57 -8.16
CA ALA A 114 9.15 12.08 -6.94
C ALA A 114 8.43 10.74 -7.15
N TRP A 115 7.73 10.58 -8.28
CA TRP A 115 7.03 9.35 -8.63
C TRP A 115 7.97 8.18 -8.89
N ILE A 116 9.10 8.37 -9.58
CA ILE A 116 10.03 7.26 -9.83
C ILE A 116 10.70 6.79 -8.54
N VAL A 117 11.01 7.70 -7.61
CA VAL A 117 11.54 7.32 -6.28
C VAL A 117 10.51 6.45 -5.56
N ARG A 118 9.26 6.93 -5.45
CA ARG A 118 8.18 6.17 -4.82
C ARG A 118 7.93 4.83 -5.52
N GLY A 119 7.85 4.84 -6.85
CA GLY A 119 7.64 3.66 -7.67
C GLY A 119 8.75 2.62 -7.47
N THR A 120 10.01 3.06 -7.43
CA THR A 120 11.16 2.19 -7.18
C THR A 120 11.09 1.54 -5.80
N LEU A 121 10.73 2.30 -4.76
CA LEU A 121 10.55 1.76 -3.41
C LEU A 121 9.40 0.75 -3.34
N LEU A 122 8.27 1.03 -4.00
CA LEU A 122 7.13 0.10 -4.06
C LEU A 122 7.50 -1.18 -4.83
N LEU A 123 8.14 -1.06 -6.00
CA LEU A 123 8.59 -2.20 -6.79
C LEU A 123 9.65 -3.04 -6.04
N GLY A 124 10.60 -2.38 -5.37
CA GLY A 124 11.57 -3.05 -4.49
C GLY A 124 10.88 -3.78 -3.34
N THR A 125 9.81 -3.19 -2.79
CA THR A 125 9.00 -3.81 -1.74
C THR A 125 8.27 -5.06 -2.26
N ILE A 126 7.85 -5.10 -3.53
CA ILE A 126 7.30 -6.32 -4.13
C ILE A 126 8.35 -7.44 -4.11
N LEU A 127 9.59 -7.17 -4.55
CA LEU A 127 10.68 -8.17 -4.49
C LEU A 127 10.94 -8.63 -3.05
N PHE A 128 10.96 -7.70 -2.10
CA PHE A 128 11.11 -8.01 -0.68
C PHE A 128 9.98 -8.90 -0.14
N VAL A 129 8.73 -8.59 -0.46
CA VAL A 129 7.55 -9.38 -0.04
C VAL A 129 7.59 -10.78 -0.65
N VAL A 130 8.03 -10.93 -1.90
CA VAL A 130 8.20 -12.24 -2.55
C VAL A 130 9.30 -13.08 -1.87
N ASP A 131 10.42 -12.48 -1.45
CA ASP A 131 11.42 -13.22 -0.65
C ASP A 131 10.90 -13.54 0.76
N LEU A 132 10.14 -12.64 1.37
CA LEU A 132 9.52 -12.83 2.69
C LEU A 132 8.50 -13.97 2.68
N SER A 133 7.69 -14.06 1.63
CA SER A 133 6.61 -15.04 1.48
C SER A 133 7.12 -16.47 1.36
N GLN A 134 8.40 -16.68 1.04
CA GLN A 134 9.04 -18.00 1.02
C GLN A 134 9.09 -18.67 2.40
N SER A 135 8.87 -17.92 3.48
CA SER A 135 8.76 -18.48 4.82
C SER A 135 7.31 -18.51 5.27
N ASN A 136 6.73 -19.71 5.40
CA ASN A 136 5.35 -19.91 5.87
C ASN A 136 5.03 -19.14 7.17
N ARG A 137 6.01 -19.04 8.09
CA ARG A 137 5.85 -18.29 9.35
C ARG A 137 5.71 -16.79 9.11
N TRP A 138 6.50 -16.22 8.20
CA TRP A 138 6.47 -14.79 7.90
C TRP A 138 5.34 -14.41 6.96
N LEU A 139 5.01 -15.25 5.99
CA LEU A 139 3.82 -15.11 5.16
C LEU A 139 2.56 -15.04 6.03
N LEU A 140 2.44 -15.94 7.02
CA LEU A 140 1.31 -15.93 7.94
C LEU A 140 1.28 -14.65 8.80
N ARG A 141 2.44 -14.18 9.29
CA ARG A 141 2.50 -12.90 10.02
C ARG A 141 2.10 -11.72 9.16
N LEU A 142 2.51 -11.70 7.89
CA LEU A 142 2.08 -10.70 6.92
C LEU A 142 0.56 -10.69 6.78
N TRP A 143 -0.06 -11.86 6.62
CA TRP A 143 -1.52 -11.99 6.54
C TRP A 143 -2.20 -11.50 7.82
N TYR A 144 -1.66 -11.84 8.99
CA TYR A 144 -2.19 -11.35 10.27
C TYR A 144 -2.15 -9.82 10.37
N VAL A 145 -1.03 -9.21 9.98
CA VAL A 145 -0.89 -7.74 9.99
C VAL A 145 -1.89 -7.10 9.04
N ILE A 146 -2.00 -7.60 7.81
CA ILE A 146 -2.97 -7.08 6.82
C ILE A 146 -4.40 -7.21 7.34
N GLY A 147 -4.78 -8.38 7.85
CA GLY A 147 -6.14 -8.62 8.36
C GLY A 147 -6.50 -7.75 9.57
N LEU A 148 -5.57 -7.57 10.52
CA LEU A 148 -5.76 -6.69 11.67
C LEU A 148 -5.92 -5.22 11.25
N VAL A 149 -5.03 -4.74 10.36
CA VAL A 149 -5.10 -3.35 9.87
C VAL A 149 -6.40 -3.14 9.08
N ALA A 150 -6.74 -4.05 8.17
CA ALA A 150 -7.96 -3.95 7.38
C ALA A 150 -9.22 -3.97 8.24
N GLY A 151 -9.29 -4.86 9.24
CA GLY A 151 -10.42 -4.87 10.18
C GLY A 151 -10.49 -3.60 11.02
N SER A 152 -9.35 -3.02 11.44
CA SER A 152 -9.33 -1.74 12.17
C SER A 152 -9.84 -0.57 11.32
N ILE A 153 -9.45 -0.52 10.04
CA ILE A 153 -9.90 0.49 9.07
C ILE A 153 -11.39 0.30 8.77
N ALA A 154 -11.84 -0.94 8.55
CA ALA A 154 -13.24 -1.24 8.30
C ALA A 154 -14.12 -0.85 9.50
N PHE A 155 -13.68 -1.20 10.72
CA PHE A 155 -14.36 -0.81 11.95
C PHE A 155 -14.48 0.70 12.08
N LEU A 156 -13.40 1.45 11.88
CA LEU A 156 -13.42 2.92 11.92
C LEU A 156 -14.40 3.49 10.87
N GLY A 157 -14.34 3.00 9.63
CA GLY A 157 -15.21 3.49 8.56
C GLY A 157 -16.70 3.20 8.81
N LEU A 158 -17.01 2.03 9.38
CA LEU A 158 -18.37 1.69 9.81
C LEU A 158 -18.84 2.57 10.97
N LEU A 159 -17.99 2.82 11.96
CA LEU A 159 -18.29 3.70 13.08
C LEU A 159 -18.60 5.12 12.61
N GLN A 160 -17.76 5.69 11.74
CA GLN A 160 -17.96 7.02 11.15
C GLN A 160 -19.29 7.11 10.39
N LYS A 161 -19.66 6.06 9.65
CA LYS A 161 -20.96 5.99 8.97
C LYS A 161 -22.12 5.92 9.96
N ALA A 162 -22.00 5.10 11.00
CA ALA A 162 -23.04 4.95 12.02
C ALA A 162 -23.29 6.25 12.80
N THR A 163 -22.24 7.04 13.04
CA THR A 163 -22.35 8.34 13.71
C THR A 163 -22.77 9.49 12.79
N GLY A 164 -22.94 9.25 11.48
CA GLY A 164 -23.23 10.31 10.51
C GLY A 164 -22.08 11.32 10.34
N ALA A 165 -20.83 10.88 10.51
CA ALA A 165 -19.67 11.74 10.43
C ALA A 165 -19.55 12.40 9.04
N GLN A 166 -19.36 13.71 9.01
CA GLN A 166 -19.22 14.48 7.77
C GLN A 166 -17.79 14.43 7.18
N MET A 167 -16.81 14.07 8.01
CA MET A 167 -15.40 13.95 7.65
C MET A 167 -14.71 12.96 8.62
N ILE A 168 -13.47 12.59 8.31
CA ILE A 168 -12.57 11.84 9.21
C ILE A 168 -12.57 12.54 10.58
N PHE A 169 -12.74 11.79 11.68
CA PHE A 169 -12.99 12.35 13.02
C PHE A 169 -11.99 13.42 13.50
N TRP A 170 -10.74 13.34 13.07
CA TRP A 170 -9.68 14.29 13.42
C TRP A 170 -9.38 15.29 12.29
N GLN A 171 -10.37 15.57 11.44
CA GLN A 171 -10.29 16.58 10.38
C GLN A 171 -11.50 17.51 10.48
N PRO A 172 -11.31 18.82 10.26
CA PRO A 172 -12.43 19.75 10.25
C PRO A 172 -13.38 19.41 9.10
N PRO A 173 -14.70 19.54 9.30
CA PRO A 173 -15.65 19.37 8.21
C PRO A 173 -15.37 20.42 7.13
N PRO A 174 -15.48 20.05 5.84
CA PRO A 174 -15.26 20.98 4.75
C PRO A 174 -16.33 22.08 4.79
N PRO A 175 -16.04 23.30 4.28
CA PRO A 175 -17.03 24.36 4.22
C PRO A 175 -18.29 23.88 3.48
N PRO A 176 -19.51 24.34 3.87
CA PRO A 176 -20.78 23.85 3.32
C PRO A 176 -20.87 23.91 1.79
N GLN A 177 -20.13 24.84 1.18
CA GLN A 177 -20.05 25.05 -0.26
C GLN A 177 -19.38 23.91 -1.03
N PHE A 178 -18.52 23.12 -0.37
CA PHE A 178 -17.78 22.00 -0.96
C PHE A 178 -18.44 20.63 -0.72
N GLY A 179 -19.68 20.61 -0.21
CA GLY A 179 -20.62 19.48 -0.13
C GLY A 179 -20.05 18.06 -0.19
N VAL A 180 -20.18 17.31 0.92
CA VAL A 180 -19.98 15.85 1.04
C VAL A 180 -18.73 15.30 0.32
N SER A 181 -17.58 15.40 0.97
CA SER A 181 -16.44 14.54 0.61
C SER A 181 -16.85 13.09 0.89
N THR A 182 -16.96 12.27 -0.15
CA THR A 182 -17.23 10.84 0.00
C THR A 182 -15.96 10.15 0.53
N PHE A 183 -15.78 10.17 1.84
CA PHE A 183 -14.66 9.54 2.54
C PHE A 183 -15.06 8.17 3.12
N PHE A 184 -14.07 7.36 3.46
CA PHE A 184 -14.30 6.14 4.24
C PHE A 184 -13.10 5.87 5.14
N ALA A 185 -13.33 5.73 6.45
CA ALA A 185 -12.28 5.57 7.45
C ALA A 185 -11.29 6.75 7.42
N THR A 186 -10.04 6.49 7.10
CA THR A 186 -8.97 7.48 6.97
C THR A 186 -8.76 7.95 5.53
N TYR A 187 -9.45 7.37 4.55
CA TYR A 187 -9.24 7.67 3.14
C TYR A 187 -10.15 8.83 2.72
N TYR A 188 -9.54 9.93 2.26
CA TYR A 188 -10.27 11.07 1.68
C TYR A 188 -11.13 10.66 0.49
N TYR A 189 -10.66 9.69 -0.30
CA TYR A 189 -11.42 9.11 -1.41
C TYR A 189 -11.89 7.70 -1.04
N HIS A 190 -13.20 7.53 -0.90
CA HIS A 190 -13.84 6.24 -0.58
C HIS A 190 -13.48 5.11 -1.56
N GLY A 191 -13.20 5.42 -2.84
CA GLY A 191 -12.79 4.43 -3.83
C GLY A 191 -11.45 3.76 -3.48
N ASN A 192 -10.49 4.52 -2.94
CA ASN A 192 -9.21 3.98 -2.48
C ASN A 192 -9.41 3.05 -1.27
N ALA A 193 -10.30 3.43 -0.35
CA ALA A 193 -10.65 2.55 0.77
C ALA A 193 -11.29 1.24 0.29
N GLY A 194 -12.17 1.33 -0.71
CA GLY A 194 -12.82 0.18 -1.31
C GLY A 194 -11.82 -0.76 -2.00
N ALA A 195 -10.86 -0.21 -2.73
CA ALA A 195 -9.77 -0.97 -3.33
C ALA A 195 -8.92 -1.68 -2.25
N PHE A 196 -8.53 -0.95 -1.19
CA PHE A 196 -7.79 -1.52 -0.06
C PHE A 196 -8.53 -2.67 0.61
N LEU A 197 -9.82 -2.50 0.92
CA LEU A 197 -10.62 -3.55 1.56
C LEU A 197 -10.80 -4.77 0.64
N ASN A 198 -10.95 -4.57 -0.67
CA ASN A 198 -11.01 -5.65 -1.66
C ASN A 198 -9.72 -6.47 -1.78
N LEU A 199 -8.56 -5.88 -1.49
CA LEU A 199 -7.31 -6.61 -1.39
C LEU A 199 -7.19 -7.40 -0.07
N ALA A 200 -7.86 -6.93 0.99
CA ALA A 200 -7.67 -7.46 2.34
C ALA A 200 -8.72 -8.50 2.76
N TRP A 201 -9.99 -8.35 2.40
CA TRP A 201 -11.04 -9.27 2.85
C TRP A 201 -10.83 -10.72 2.37
N PRO A 202 -10.30 -11.01 1.15
CA PRO A 202 -10.02 -12.39 0.75
C PRO A 202 -8.95 -13.05 1.63
N LEU A 203 -7.96 -12.27 2.08
CA LEU A 203 -6.93 -12.74 3.01
C LEU A 203 -7.55 -13.05 4.37
N SER A 204 -8.45 -12.20 4.87
CA SER A 204 -9.22 -12.47 6.10
C SER A 204 -10.05 -13.74 5.97
N ALA A 205 -10.68 -13.99 4.82
CA ALA A 205 -11.41 -15.24 4.55
C ALA A 205 -10.49 -16.46 4.63
N GLY A 206 -9.30 -16.40 4.02
CA GLY A 206 -8.31 -17.47 4.11
C GLY A 206 -7.82 -17.71 5.55
N LEU A 207 -7.71 -16.66 6.37
CA LEU A 207 -7.41 -16.80 7.80
C LEU A 207 -8.55 -17.44 8.60
N VAL A 208 -9.81 -17.15 8.27
CA VAL A 208 -10.98 -17.84 8.84
C VAL A 208 -10.93 -19.32 8.51
N ILE A 209 -10.80 -19.68 7.23
CA ILE A 209 -10.71 -21.09 6.79
C ILE A 209 -9.59 -21.79 7.56
N ARG A 210 -8.39 -21.20 7.58
CA ARG A 210 -7.25 -21.73 8.33
C ARG A 210 -7.55 -21.91 9.83
N ALA A 211 -8.27 -20.98 10.44
CA ALA A 211 -8.64 -21.05 11.85
C ALA A 211 -9.66 -22.16 12.14
N PHE A 212 -10.44 -22.59 11.16
CA PHE A 212 -11.33 -23.75 11.30
C PHE A 212 -10.64 -25.07 10.94
N SER A 213 -9.74 -25.10 9.96
CA SER A 213 -9.05 -26.32 9.52
C SER A 213 -7.97 -26.80 10.49
N LYS A 214 -7.31 -25.88 11.19
CA LYS A 214 -6.41 -26.25 12.30
C LYS A 214 -7.24 -26.39 13.58
N ARG A 215 -6.67 -26.92 14.66
CA ARG A 215 -7.27 -26.87 16.00
C ARG A 215 -6.79 -25.62 16.77
N PRO A 216 -6.99 -24.36 16.31
CA PRO A 216 -6.60 -23.21 17.12
C PRO A 216 -7.63 -22.98 18.21
N HIS A 217 -7.22 -22.16 19.18
CA HIS A 217 -8.04 -21.70 20.29
C HIS A 217 -9.35 -21.05 19.78
N PRO A 218 -10.51 -21.28 20.44
CA PRO A 218 -11.79 -20.67 20.06
C PRO A 218 -11.74 -19.14 19.88
N ALA A 219 -10.98 -18.46 20.74
CA ALA A 219 -10.76 -17.01 20.66
C ALA A 219 -10.18 -16.57 19.30
N MET A 220 -9.23 -17.33 18.74
CA MET A 220 -8.62 -17.02 17.45
C MET A 220 -9.65 -17.11 16.31
N ARG A 221 -10.56 -18.08 16.39
CA ARG A 221 -11.66 -18.22 15.42
C ARG A 221 -12.59 -17.01 15.49
N ALA A 222 -13.01 -16.63 16.69
CA ALA A 222 -13.85 -15.46 16.91
C ALA A 222 -13.23 -14.19 16.33
N VAL A 223 -11.93 -13.94 16.59
CA VAL A 223 -11.22 -12.78 16.04
C VAL A 223 -11.26 -12.75 14.51
N TRP A 224 -10.87 -13.84 13.84
CA TRP A 224 -10.81 -13.82 12.37
C TRP A 224 -12.19 -13.75 11.71
N ILE A 225 -13.21 -14.38 12.30
CA ILE A 225 -14.60 -14.25 11.83
C ILE A 225 -15.05 -12.80 11.95
N SER A 226 -14.82 -12.17 13.11
CA SER A 226 -15.19 -10.77 13.33
C SER A 226 -14.48 -9.84 12.35
N LEU A 227 -13.17 -10.00 12.14
CA LEU A 227 -12.42 -9.18 11.19
C LEU A 227 -12.90 -9.39 9.75
N PHE A 228 -13.19 -10.63 9.36
CA PHE A 228 -13.75 -10.93 8.03
C PHE A 228 -15.10 -10.24 7.83
N ILE A 229 -16.04 -10.41 8.77
CA ILE A 229 -17.35 -9.76 8.74
C ILE A 229 -17.21 -8.24 8.66
N LEU A 230 -16.34 -7.65 9.50
CA LEU A 230 -16.07 -6.21 9.48
C LEU A 230 -15.56 -5.76 8.11
N THR A 231 -14.61 -6.48 7.51
CA THR A 231 -14.07 -6.10 6.19
C THR A 231 -15.11 -6.18 5.08
N ILE A 232 -15.95 -7.21 5.03
CA ILE A 232 -17.04 -7.31 4.06
C ILE A 232 -18.09 -6.22 4.30
N ALA A 233 -18.53 -6.05 5.55
CA ALA A 233 -19.48 -5.00 5.92
C ALA A 233 -18.94 -3.62 5.54
N GLY A 234 -17.63 -3.39 5.73
CA GLY A 234 -16.95 -2.16 5.30
C GLY A 234 -17.01 -1.94 3.79
N VAL A 235 -16.80 -2.98 2.97
CA VAL A 235 -16.92 -2.87 1.50
C VAL A 235 -18.37 -2.59 1.10
N LEU A 236 -19.33 -3.30 1.67
CA LEU A 236 -20.76 -3.12 1.37
C LEU A 236 -21.25 -1.74 1.80
N ALA A 237 -20.79 -1.25 2.95
CA ALA A 237 -21.11 0.08 3.43
C ALA A 237 -20.41 1.17 2.61
N ASN A 238 -19.30 0.88 1.91
CA ASN A 238 -18.61 1.85 1.08
C ASN A 238 -19.53 2.39 -0.03
N THR A 239 -19.45 3.69 -0.30
CA THR A 239 -20.24 4.36 -1.35
C THR A 239 -19.79 4.02 -2.77
N SER A 240 -18.62 3.40 -2.96
CA SER A 240 -18.10 3.03 -4.28
C SER A 240 -18.82 1.80 -4.84
N ARG A 241 -19.62 1.99 -5.89
CA ARG A 241 -20.28 0.90 -6.63
C ARG A 241 -19.28 -0.06 -7.28
N MET A 242 -18.17 0.48 -7.79
CA MET A 242 -17.10 -0.36 -8.36
C MET A 242 -16.44 -1.24 -7.28
N ALA A 243 -16.27 -0.74 -6.06
CA ALA A 243 -15.74 -1.55 -4.97
C ALA A 243 -16.70 -2.70 -4.60
N GLN A 244 -18.01 -2.44 -4.59
CA GLN A 244 -19.03 -3.48 -4.37
C GLN A 244 -19.03 -4.52 -5.49
N LEU A 245 -18.95 -4.08 -6.76
CA LEU A 245 -18.88 -4.98 -7.91
C LEU A 245 -17.64 -5.90 -7.83
N VAL A 246 -16.47 -5.32 -7.55
CA VAL A 246 -15.22 -6.09 -7.39
C VAL A 246 -15.34 -7.09 -6.24
N ALA A 247 -15.98 -6.73 -5.12
CA ALA A 247 -16.22 -7.69 -4.04
C ALA A 247 -17.10 -8.87 -4.47
N VAL A 248 -18.15 -8.63 -5.26
CA VAL A 248 -19.00 -9.70 -5.79
C VAL A 248 -18.19 -10.62 -6.72
N VAL A 249 -17.41 -10.03 -7.63
CA VAL A 249 -16.54 -10.82 -8.55
C VAL A 249 -15.55 -11.67 -7.76
N LEU A 250 -14.90 -11.09 -6.75
CA LEU A 250 -13.96 -11.81 -5.88
C LEU A 250 -14.65 -12.91 -5.06
N LEU A 251 -15.89 -12.69 -4.60
CA LEU A 251 -16.68 -13.70 -3.90
C LEU A 251 -17.03 -14.89 -4.80
N LEU A 252 -17.31 -14.64 -6.08
CA LEU A 252 -17.60 -15.70 -7.06
C LEU A 252 -16.35 -16.48 -7.49
N ALA A 253 -15.16 -15.88 -7.34
CA ALA A 253 -13.89 -16.49 -7.75
C ALA A 253 -13.27 -17.41 -6.68
N ILE A 254 -13.75 -17.37 -5.44
CA ILE A 254 -13.27 -18.15 -4.29
C ILE A 254 -14.23 -19.30 -4.00
#